data_AF-A0A848TZR7-F1
#
_entry.id   AF-A0A848TZR7-F1
#
_cell.length_a   1.000
_cell.length_b   1.000
_cell.length_c   1.000
_cell.angle_alpha   90.00
_cell.angle_beta   90.00
_cell.angle_gamma   90.00
#
_symmetry.space_group_name_H-M   'P 1'
#
loop_
_entity.id
_entity.type
_entity.pdbx_description
1 polymer ?
#
loop_
_entity_poly.entity_id
_entity_poly.type
_entity_poly.pdbx_seq_one_letter_code
_entity_poly.pdbx_strand_id
1 'polypeptide(L)'
;MKNKLLKILGTLLVLPVLLILICNLTIDIATKGKTYSALENIPKNRVGLVLGTSKKLVSGHANPYYSNRIIATAALFTANKIDFVLVSGDNGSIYYNEPTTMKKDLISKGIPEDRIF
;
A
#
# COMPACT_ATOMS: atom_id res chain seq x y z
N MET A 1 -15.09 -39.35 -29.77
CA MET A 1 -15.61 -38.64 -28.58
C MET A 1 -14.53 -38.31 -27.55
N LYS A 2 -13.71 -39.27 -27.09
CA LYS A 2 -12.64 -39.06 -26.09
C LYS A 2 -11.64 -37.93 -26.44
N ASN A 3 -11.19 -37.83 -27.69
CA ASN A 3 -10.26 -36.77 -28.13
C ASN A 3 -10.88 -35.35 -28.08
N LYS A 4 -12.21 -35.23 -28.21
CA LYS A 4 -12.90 -33.93 -28.09
C LYS A 4 -13.01 -33.51 -26.62
N LEU A 5 -13.28 -34.47 -25.72
CA LEU A 5 -13.27 -34.28 -24.26
C LEU A 5 -11.89 -33.87 -23.74
N LEU A 6 -10.82 -34.53 -24.20
CA LEU A 6 -9.44 -34.17 -23.83
C LEU A 6 -9.06 -32.74 -24.26
N LYS A 7 -9.46 -32.32 -25.46
CA LYS A 7 -9.25 -30.94 -25.94
C LYS A 7 -10.02 -29.93 -25.10
N ILE A 8 -11.29 -30.20 -24.78
CA ILE A 8 -12.12 -29.31 -23.95
C ILE A 8 -11.50 -29.17 -22.56
N LEU A 9 -11.09 -30.28 -21.94
CA LEU A 9 -10.47 -30.26 -20.61
C LEU A 9 -9.12 -29.51 -20.62
N GLY A 10 -8.32 -29.70 -21.68
CA GLY A 10 -7.08 -28.96 -21.89
C GLY A 10 -7.33 -27.45 -22.02
N THR A 11 -8.30 -27.04 -22.84
CA THR A 11 -8.67 -25.62 -22.99
C THR A 11 -9.16 -25.01 -21.67
N LEU A 12 -10.00 -25.74 -20.93
CA LEU A 12 -10.53 -25.29 -19.64
C LEU A 12 -9.43 -25.06 -18.60
N LEU A 13 -8.31 -25.77 -18.71
CA LEU A 13 -7.16 -25.64 -17.81
C LEU A 13 -6.19 -24.55 -18.28
N VAL A 14 -5.94 -24.45 -19.60
CA VAL A 14 -4.99 -23.50 -20.18
C VAL A 14 -5.53 -22.06 -20.17
N LEU A 15 -6.82 -21.87 -20.45
CA LEU A 15 -7.39 -20.53 -20.61
C LEU A 15 -7.36 -19.70 -19.31
N PRO A 16 -7.70 -20.24 -18.12
CA PRO A 16 -7.56 -19.50 -16.86
C PRO A 16 -6.10 -19.16 -16.53
N VAL A 17 -5.16 -20.08 -16.82
CA VAL A 17 -3.72 -19.82 -16.60
C VAL A 17 -3.24 -18.68 -17.49
N LEU A 18 -3.61 -18.71 -18.78
CA LEU A 18 -3.30 -17.62 -19.71
C LEU A 18 -3.92 -16.29 -19.27
N LEU A 19 -5.15 -16.31 -18.77
CA LEU A 19 -5.81 -15.12 -18.25
C LEU A 19 -5.05 -14.52 -17.05
N ILE A 20 -4.65 -15.35 -16.08
CA ILE A 20 -3.86 -14.91 -14.92
C ILE A 20 -2.52 -14.30 -15.38
N LEU A 21 -1.85 -14.92 -16.35
CA LEU A 21 -0.58 -14.41 -16.90
C LEU A 21 -0.78 -13.06 -17.59
N ILE A 22 -1.83 -12.91 -18.41
CA ILE A 22 -2.14 -11.65 -19.09
C ILE A 22 -2.47 -10.55 -18.07
N CYS A 23 -3.27 -10.84 -17.05
CA CYS A 23 -3.57 -9.89 -15.97
C CYS A 23 -2.29 -9.44 -15.24
N ASN A 24 -1.42 -10.38 -14.87
CA ASN A 24 -0.16 -10.05 -14.19
C ASN A 24 0.77 -9.20 -15.07
N LEU A 25 0.97 -9.60 -16.32
CA LEU A 25 1.80 -8.83 -17.27
C LEU A 25 1.26 -7.42 -17.49
N THR A 26 -0.07 -7.27 -17.53
CA THR A 26 -0.71 -5.95 -17.68
C THR A 26 -0.41 -5.06 -16.48
N ILE A 27 -0.48 -5.59 -15.26
CA ILE A 27 -0.15 -4.85 -14.02
C ILE A 27 1.33 -4.49 -13.99
N ASP A 28 2.23 -5.43 -14.31
CA ASP A 28 3.67 -5.20 -14.31
C ASP A 28 4.07 -4.08 -15.29
N ILE A 29 3.54 -4.13 -16.51
CA ILE A 29 3.77 -3.10 -17.52
C ILE A 29 3.19 -1.76 -17.06
N ALA A 30 1.97 -1.75 -16.51
CA ALA A 30 1.30 -0.52 -16.08
C ALA A 30 1.97 0.16 -14.87
N THR A 31 2.65 -0.61 -14.02
CA THR A 31 3.31 -0.12 -12.80
C THR A 31 4.81 0.13 -12.95
N LYS A 32 5.41 -0.28 -14.08
CA LYS A 32 6.84 -0.07 -14.36
C LYS A 32 7.24 1.40 -14.16
N GLY A 33 8.24 1.63 -13.31
CA GLY A 33 8.75 2.97 -12.99
C GLY A 33 7.85 3.81 -12.07
N LYS A 34 6.76 3.25 -11.53
CA LYS A 34 5.83 3.94 -10.61
C LYS A 34 5.93 3.44 -9.17
N THR A 35 6.64 2.34 -8.95
CA THR A 35 6.87 1.74 -7.63
C THR A 35 8.37 1.71 -7.33
N TYR A 36 8.72 1.82 -6.05
CA TYR A 36 10.10 1.90 -5.59
C TYR A 36 10.28 1.00 -4.37
N SER A 37 11.38 0.25 -4.35
CA SER A 37 11.75 -0.60 -3.21
C SER A 37 12.92 -0.06 -2.39
N ALA A 38 13.66 0.91 -2.95
CA ALA A 38 14.82 1.52 -2.32
C ALA A 38 14.60 3.02 -2.17
N LEU A 39 14.92 3.55 -0.99
CA LEU A 39 14.61 4.91 -0.58
C LEU A 39 15.31 5.95 -1.47
N GLU A 40 16.57 5.68 -1.82
CA GLU A 40 17.43 6.49 -2.66
C GLU A 40 16.82 6.76 -4.03
N ASN A 41 16.11 5.78 -4.60
CA ASN A 41 15.53 5.85 -5.95
C ASN A 41 14.23 6.65 -6.00
N ILE A 42 13.63 6.97 -4.85
CA ILE A 42 12.36 7.70 -4.79
C ILE A 42 12.63 9.17 -5.12
N PRO A 43 11.93 9.78 -6.10
CA PRO A 43 12.07 11.19 -6.39
C PRO A 43 11.48 12.05 -5.27
N LYS A 44 11.97 13.28 -5.14
CA LYS A 44 11.38 14.27 -4.22
C LYS A 44 9.93 14.56 -4.65
N ASN A 45 9.02 14.53 -3.69
CA ASN A 45 7.63 14.96 -3.86
C ASN A 45 7.28 15.98 -2.78
N ARG A 46 6.38 16.92 -3.08
CA ARG A 46 5.95 17.90 -2.07
C ARG A 46 5.12 17.23 -0.96
N VAL A 47 4.26 16.29 -1.32
CA VAL A 47 3.33 15.63 -0.40
C VAL A 47 3.46 14.12 -0.53
N GLY A 48 3.58 13.42 0.61
CA GLY A 48 3.43 11.97 0.71
C GLY A 48 2.05 11.61 1.25
N LEU A 49 1.25 10.92 0.43
CA LEU A 49 -0.04 10.37 0.88
C LEU A 49 0.21 9.04 1.61
N VAL A 50 -0.20 8.95 2.87
CA VAL A 50 -0.24 7.69 3.60
C VAL A 50 -1.69 7.24 3.75
N LEU A 51 -1.99 6.05 3.23
CA LEU A 51 -3.34 5.52 3.32
C LEU A 51 -3.65 5.06 4.75
N GLY A 52 -4.86 5.36 5.20
CA GLY A 52 -5.39 4.96 6.50
C GLY A 52 -5.54 3.44 6.66
N THR A 53 -5.36 2.95 7.88
CA THR A 53 -5.65 1.58 8.28
C THR A 53 -5.72 1.48 9.81
N SER A 54 -6.33 0.41 10.32
CA SER A 54 -6.42 0.15 11.75
C SER A 54 -5.05 -0.17 12.36
N LYS A 55 -4.80 0.32 13.58
CA LYS A 55 -3.55 0.04 14.32
C LYS A 55 -3.40 -1.43 14.73
N LYS A 56 -4.54 -2.11 14.93
CA LYS A 56 -4.62 -3.51 15.33
C LYS A 56 -5.49 -4.31 14.36
N LEU A 57 -5.17 -5.59 14.22
CA LEU A 57 -6.01 -6.57 13.55
C LEU A 57 -7.24 -6.89 14.43
N VAL A 58 -8.24 -7.54 13.84
CA VAL A 58 -9.43 -8.02 14.58
C VAL A 58 -9.04 -8.95 15.73
N SER A 59 -7.94 -9.70 15.58
CA SER A 59 -7.38 -10.56 16.62
C SER A 59 -6.68 -9.81 17.77
N GLY A 60 -6.63 -8.47 17.72
CA GLY A 60 -5.95 -7.63 18.71
C GLY A 60 -4.44 -7.45 18.52
N HIS A 61 -3.82 -8.23 17.63
CA HIS A 61 -2.40 -8.12 17.29
C HIS A 61 -2.09 -6.80 16.55
N ALA A 62 -0.83 -6.38 16.58
CA ALA A 62 -0.38 -5.23 15.80
C ALA A 62 -0.60 -5.46 14.30
N ASN A 63 -1.09 -4.42 13.61
CA ASN A 63 -1.25 -4.49 12.16
C ASN A 63 0.09 -4.19 11.47
N PRO A 64 0.68 -5.13 10.71
CA PRO A 64 1.94 -4.88 10.01
C PRO A 64 1.79 -3.81 8.93
N TYR A 65 0.62 -3.68 8.28
CA TYR A 65 0.37 -2.62 7.31
C TYR A 65 0.43 -1.24 7.95
N TYR A 66 -0.16 -1.10 9.14
CA TYR A 66 -0.08 0.14 9.91
C TYR A 66 1.37 0.49 10.24
N SER A 67 2.08 -0.46 10.86
CA SER A 67 3.44 -0.24 11.36
C SER A 67 4.41 0.11 10.23
N ASN A 68 4.35 -0.63 9.11
CA ASN A 68 5.19 -0.39 7.95
C ASN A 68 4.89 0.94 7.26
N ARG A 69 3.61 1.36 7.21
CA ARG A 69 3.23 2.69 6.66
C ARG A 69 3.83 3.82 7.50
N ILE A 70 3.72 3.75 8.82
CA ILE A 70 4.30 4.77 9.71
C ILE A 70 5.84 4.83 9.55
N ILE A 71 6.50 3.67 9.54
CA ILE A 71 7.96 3.59 9.37
C ILE A 71 8.41 4.16 8.02
N ALA A 72 7.74 3.75 6.93
CA ALA A 72 8.09 4.21 5.58
C ALA A 72 7.86 5.72 5.43
N THR A 73 6.75 6.25 5.92
CA THR A 73 6.46 7.70 5.88
C THR A 73 7.50 8.50 6.64
N ALA A 74 7.89 8.05 7.84
CA ALA A 74 8.96 8.69 8.60
C ALA A 74 10.30 8.66 7.85
N ALA A 75 10.67 7.52 7.27
CA ALA A 75 11.90 7.38 6.47
C ALA A 75 11.90 8.32 5.25
N LEU A 76 10.78 8.45 4.55
CA LEU A 76 10.63 9.38 3.43
C LEU A 76 10.79 10.84 3.88
N PHE A 77 10.19 11.21 5.00
CA PHE A 77 10.29 12.56 5.54
C PHE A 77 11.73 12.88 5.97
N THR A 78 12.35 12.01 6.76
CA THR A 78 13.73 12.17 7.25
C THR A 78 14.75 12.21 6.10
N ALA A 79 14.58 11.40 5.07
CA ALA A 79 15.44 11.41 3.88
C ALA A 79 15.12 12.57 2.91
N ASN A 80 14.31 13.54 3.34
CA ASN A 80 13.89 14.69 2.55
C ASN A 80 13.26 14.28 1.21
N LYS A 81 12.55 13.14 1.15
CA LYS A 81 11.81 12.68 -0.04
C LYS A 81 10.40 13.26 -0.11
N ILE A 82 9.84 13.69 1.02
CA ILE A 82 8.55 14.41 1.12
C ILE A 82 8.68 15.63 2.03
N ASP A 83 7.89 16.69 1.79
CA ASP A 83 7.86 17.90 2.65
C ASP A 83 6.67 17.89 3.62
N PHE A 84 5.59 17.24 3.22
CA PHE A 84 4.35 17.14 3.98
C PHE A 84 3.80 15.73 3.89
N VAL A 85 3.07 15.32 4.93
CA VAL A 85 2.34 14.05 4.96
C VAL A 85 0.84 14.36 4.92
N LEU A 86 0.13 13.71 4.01
CA LEU A 86 -1.32 13.69 4.00
C LEU A 86 -1.79 12.31 4.48
N VAL A 87 -2.48 12.26 5.60
CA VAL A 87 -3.04 11.04 6.19
C VAL A 87 -4.45 10.87 5.67
N SER A 88 -4.66 9.88 4.81
CA SER A 88 -6.02 9.48 4.46
C SER A 88 -6.59 8.57 5.53
N GLY A 89 -7.90 8.54 5.70
CA GLY A 89 -8.56 7.60 6.59
C GLY A 89 -9.98 8.06 6.88
N ASP A 90 -10.73 7.17 7.51
CA ASP A 90 -12.09 7.47 7.93
C ASP A 90 -12.09 7.95 9.39
N ASN A 91 -12.94 8.95 9.66
CA ASN A 91 -13.24 9.47 11.00
C ASN A 91 -14.66 9.08 11.44
N GLY A 92 -15.32 8.16 10.71
CA GLY A 92 -16.73 7.80 10.85
C GLY A 92 -17.17 7.23 12.20
N SER A 93 -16.25 6.94 13.12
CA SER A 93 -16.56 6.53 14.50
C SER A 93 -15.75 7.33 15.52
N ILE A 94 -16.45 7.92 16.50
CA ILE A 94 -15.86 8.59 17.67
C ILE A 94 -14.96 7.68 18.51
N TYR A 95 -15.12 6.35 18.37
CA TYR A 95 -14.34 5.36 19.10
C TYR A 95 -13.08 4.90 18.34
N TYR A 96 -12.93 5.30 17.06
CA TYR A 96 -11.81 4.87 16.22
C TYR A 96 -11.48 5.94 15.17
N ASN A 97 -10.69 6.94 15.56
CA ASN A 97 -10.18 7.95 14.64
C ASN A 97 -8.80 7.50 14.12
N GLU A 98 -8.80 6.79 12.98
CA GLU A 98 -7.57 6.27 12.36
C GLU A 98 -6.59 7.38 11.99
N PRO A 99 -7.00 8.50 11.33
CA PRO A 99 -6.12 9.61 11.00
C PRO A 99 -5.44 10.23 12.22
N THR A 100 -6.16 10.46 13.31
CA THR A 100 -5.61 11.02 14.55
C THR A 100 -4.58 10.08 15.18
N THR A 101 -4.85 8.78 15.14
CA THR A 101 -3.92 7.76 15.66
C THR A 101 -2.63 7.74 14.83
N MET A 102 -2.75 7.73 13.50
CA MET A 102 -1.60 7.81 12.60
C MET A 102 -0.81 9.11 12.76
N LYS A 103 -1.49 10.25 12.88
CA LYS A 103 -0.87 11.55 13.13
C LYS A 103 -0.01 11.51 14.39
N LYS A 104 -0.56 11.02 15.51
CA LYS A 104 0.19 10.88 16.78
C LYS A 104 1.43 10.00 16.63
N ASP A 105 1.29 8.85 15.98
CA ASP A 105 2.40 7.92 15.78
C ASP A 105 3.48 8.51 14.84
N LEU A 106 3.11 9.27 13.80
CA LEU A 106 4.05 9.99 12.94
C LEU A 106 4.78 11.12 13.69
N ILE A 107 4.08 11.87 14.55
CA ILE A 107 4.70 12.87 15.42
C ILE A 107 5.73 12.21 16.34
N SER A 108 5.39 11.06 16.93
CA SER A 108 6.33 10.29 17.77
C SER A 108 7.56 9.78 17.01
N LYS A 109 7.48 9.68 15.68
CA LYS A 109 8.60 9.33 14.79
C LYS A 109 9.43 10.55 14.35
N GLY A 110 9.10 11.75 14.84
CA GLY A 110 9.88 12.97 14.62
C GLY A 110 9.40 13.83 13.46
N ILE A 111 8.23 13.55 12.88
CA ILE A 111 7.62 14.45 11.89
C ILE A 111 6.90 15.59 12.64
N PRO A 112 7.22 16.87 12.37
CA PRO A 112 6.53 17.99 13.01
C PRO A 112 5.03 17.99 12.74
N GLU A 113 4.22 18.40 13.72
CA GLU A 113 2.76 18.38 13.63
C GLU A 113 2.22 19.25 12.49
N ASP A 114 2.84 20.41 12.24
CA ASP A 114 2.50 21.36 11.16
C ASP A 114 2.83 20.83 9.76
N ARG A 115 3.46 19.64 9.68
CA ARG A 115 3.77 18.95 8.43
C ARG A 115 2.82 17.79 8.13
N ILE A 116 1.85 17.50 8.99
CA ILE A 116 0.91 16.38 8.85
C ILE A 116 -0.53 16.90 8.75
N PHE A 117 -1.20 16.53 7.66
CA PHE A 117 -2.58 16.93 7.34
C PHE A 117 -3.51 15.72 7.26
#